data_AF-S5MS76-F1
#
_entry.id   AF-S5MS76-F1
#
_cell.length_a   1.000
_cell.length_b   1.000
_cell.length_c   1.000
_cell.angle_alpha   90.00
_cell.angle_beta   90.00
_cell.angle_gamma   90.00
#
_symmetry.space_group_name_H-M   'P 1'
#
loop_
_entity.id
_entity.type
_entity.pdbx_description
1 polymer ?
#
loop_
_entity_poly.entity_id
_entity_poly.type
_entity_poly.pdbx_seq_one_letter_code
_entity_poly.pdbx_strand_id
1 'polypeptide(L)'
;MAIYSAANPFHAQQDRNRMIEAWKKLETVVVLDHQWTASCRFADIVLPVTTRFERNDIEQFGTHSNKGLIALHQVVKPQFEARHDFDIFAGLCKRFDREATYRENRDEMQWINAIYDEGVKTGASLGVKLPDFASFWQGEGYIEYPAGQPWVRHSEFREQPDLNPLGTPSGLIEIFSKTIAGFGYADCPGTPSG
;
A
#
# COMPACT_ATOMS: atom_id res chain seq x y z
N MET A 1 7.50 17.53 -14.72
CA MET A 1 6.85 16.23 -15.06
C MET A 1 6.22 15.62 -13.82
N ALA A 2 5.03 15.02 -13.92
CA ALA A 2 4.37 14.26 -12.84
C ALA A 2 3.84 12.92 -13.38
N ILE A 3 3.87 11.88 -12.54
CA ILE A 3 3.37 10.54 -12.86
C ILE A 3 2.40 10.10 -11.76
N TYR A 4 1.20 9.69 -12.14
CA TYR A 4 0.18 9.18 -11.23
C TYR A 4 -0.20 7.75 -11.63
N SER A 5 -0.28 6.85 -10.65
CA SER A 5 -0.63 5.44 -10.86
C SER A 5 -1.74 5.05 -9.90
N ALA A 6 -2.84 4.50 -10.42
CA ALA A 6 -4.02 4.09 -9.64
C ALA A 6 -4.52 5.18 -8.66
N ALA A 7 -4.37 6.45 -9.04
CA ALA A 7 -4.69 7.61 -8.21
C ALA A 7 -5.50 8.64 -9.00
N ASN A 8 -6.49 9.25 -8.34
CA ASN A 8 -7.32 10.30 -8.93
C ASN A 8 -7.24 11.63 -8.15
N PRO A 9 -6.14 12.41 -8.28
CA PRO A 9 -6.00 13.70 -7.63
C PRO A 9 -7.16 14.67 -7.91
N PHE A 10 -7.74 14.64 -9.12
CA PHE A 10 -8.89 15.49 -9.48
C PHE A 10 -10.16 15.16 -8.71
N HIS A 11 -10.20 14.03 -8.00
CA HIS A 11 -11.25 13.72 -7.04
C HIS A 11 -10.82 14.00 -5.60
N ALA A 12 -9.58 13.63 -5.23
CA ALA A 12 -9.12 13.67 -3.84
C ALA A 12 -8.68 15.05 -3.31
N GLN A 13 -8.05 15.88 -4.14
CA GLN A 13 -7.57 17.20 -3.72
C GLN A 13 -8.73 18.20 -3.57
N GLN A 14 -8.58 19.30 -2.85
CA GLN A 14 -9.61 20.35 -2.73
C GLN A 14 -9.45 21.42 -3.82
N ASP A 15 -10.45 22.30 -3.96
CA ASP A 15 -10.45 23.43 -4.90
C ASP A 15 -10.05 23.08 -6.35
N ARG A 16 -11.04 22.61 -7.14
CA ARG A 16 -10.82 22.15 -8.52
C ARG A 16 -10.27 23.24 -9.44
N ASN A 17 -10.77 24.46 -9.31
CA ASN A 17 -10.39 25.55 -10.22
C ASN A 17 -8.92 25.91 -10.01
N ARG A 18 -8.49 26.06 -8.75
CA ARG A 18 -7.09 26.29 -8.43
C ARG A 18 -6.20 25.12 -8.86
N MET A 19 -6.68 23.88 -8.68
CA MET A 19 -5.95 22.69 -9.11
C MET A 19 -5.72 22.66 -10.62
N ILE A 20 -6.73 22.98 -11.44
CA ILE A 20 -6.61 23.06 -12.90
C ILE A 20 -5.51 24.06 -13.30
N GLU A 21 -5.48 25.23 -12.67
CA GLU A 21 -4.46 26.25 -12.97
C GLU A 21 -3.04 25.82 -12.56
N ALA A 22 -2.92 25.04 -11.48
CA ALA A 22 -1.63 24.45 -11.10
C ALA A 22 -1.21 23.33 -12.05
N TRP A 23 -2.15 22.49 -12.49
CA TRP A 23 -1.90 21.35 -13.37
C TRP A 23 -1.33 21.78 -14.73
N LYS A 24 -1.84 22.88 -15.30
CA LYS A 24 -1.34 23.48 -16.55
C LYS A 24 0.12 23.94 -16.50
N LYS A 25 0.71 24.07 -15.31
CA LYS A 25 2.12 24.45 -15.14
C LYS A 25 3.07 23.26 -15.24
N LEU A 26 2.55 22.03 -15.24
CA LEU A 26 3.36 20.82 -15.43
C LEU A 26 3.65 20.66 -16.93
N GLU A 27 4.93 20.45 -17.26
CA GLU A 27 5.35 20.24 -18.66
C GLU A 27 4.86 18.92 -19.25
N THR A 28 4.66 17.90 -18.41
CA THR A 28 4.21 16.57 -18.83
C THR A 28 3.58 15.85 -17.65
N VAL A 29 2.43 15.23 -17.90
CA VAL A 29 1.65 14.46 -16.95
C VAL A 29 1.33 13.10 -17.56
N VAL A 30 1.76 12.05 -16.86
CA VAL A 30 1.47 10.66 -17.23
C VAL A 30 0.53 10.05 -16.20
N VAL A 31 -0.56 9.44 -16.64
CA VAL A 31 -1.52 8.75 -15.77
C VAL A 31 -1.65 7.28 -16.19
N LEU A 32 -1.48 6.39 -15.22
CA LEU A 32 -1.70 4.95 -15.34
C LEU A 32 -3.02 4.61 -14.63
N ASP A 33 -4.02 4.20 -15.39
CA ASP A 33 -5.35 3.86 -14.86
C ASP A 33 -6.07 2.87 -15.78
N HIS A 34 -6.95 2.07 -15.20
CA HIS A 34 -7.82 1.15 -15.93
C HIS A 34 -9.19 1.79 -16.23
N GLN A 35 -9.48 2.97 -15.64
CA GLN A 35 -10.68 3.76 -15.88
C GLN A 35 -10.33 5.12 -16.49
N TRP A 36 -11.26 5.67 -17.28
CA TRP A 36 -11.12 6.99 -17.90
C TRP A 36 -11.49 8.13 -16.93
N THR A 37 -10.72 8.24 -15.84
CA THR A 37 -10.98 9.15 -14.72
C THR A 37 -10.79 10.64 -15.10
N ALA A 38 -11.18 11.54 -14.20
CA ALA A 38 -10.90 12.96 -14.36
C ALA A 38 -9.39 13.25 -14.43
N SER A 39 -8.55 12.47 -13.75
CA SER A 39 -7.09 12.66 -13.85
C SER A 39 -6.56 12.22 -15.22
N CYS A 40 -7.09 11.13 -15.80
CA CYS A 40 -6.78 10.73 -17.18
C CYS A 40 -7.17 11.80 -18.21
N ARG A 41 -8.32 12.48 -18.01
CA ARG A 41 -8.82 13.56 -18.88
C ARG A 41 -7.88 14.76 -18.98
N PHE A 42 -7.08 15.00 -17.94
CA PHE A 42 -6.15 16.13 -17.85
C PHE A 42 -4.69 15.67 -18.01
N ALA A 43 -4.44 14.43 -18.44
CA ALA A 43 -3.09 13.91 -18.68
C ALA A 43 -2.63 14.17 -20.12
N ASP A 44 -1.33 14.29 -20.32
CA ASP A 44 -0.73 14.32 -21.66
C ASP A 44 -0.59 12.91 -22.23
N ILE A 45 -0.27 11.94 -21.36
CA ILE A 45 -0.11 10.52 -21.71
C ILE A 45 -0.94 9.68 -20.75
N VAL A 46 -1.77 8.79 -21.29
CA VAL A 46 -2.52 7.80 -20.52
C VAL A 46 -2.03 6.41 -20.89
N LEU A 47 -1.66 5.60 -19.91
CA LEU A 47 -1.29 4.20 -20.10
C LEU A 47 -2.37 3.29 -19.50
N PRO A 48 -3.03 2.43 -20.29
CA PRO A 48 -4.06 1.53 -19.77
C PRO A 48 -3.43 0.40 -18.94
N VAL A 49 -3.89 0.26 -17.70
CA VAL A 49 -3.43 -0.82 -16.80
C VAL A 49 -4.50 -1.88 -16.60
N THR A 50 -4.09 -3.09 -16.26
CA THR A 50 -4.99 -4.20 -15.91
C THR A 50 -5.68 -3.95 -14.58
N THR A 51 -6.92 -4.41 -14.47
CA THR A 51 -7.60 -4.65 -13.19
C THR A 51 -6.96 -5.80 -12.42
N ARG A 52 -7.37 -5.97 -11.16
CA ARG A 52 -6.93 -7.08 -10.30
C ARG A 52 -7.36 -8.46 -10.84
N PHE A 53 -8.45 -8.52 -11.61
CA PHE A 53 -9.00 -9.77 -12.14
C PHE A 53 -8.25 -10.27 -13.39
N GLU A 54 -7.34 -9.46 -13.92
CA GLU A 54 -6.58 -9.73 -15.14
C GLU A 54 -5.13 -10.16 -14.88
N ARG A 55 -4.77 -10.39 -13.62
CA ARG A 55 -3.41 -10.75 -13.17
C ARG A 55 -3.45 -11.67 -11.95
N ASN A 56 -2.31 -12.26 -11.59
CA ASN A 56 -2.19 -13.06 -10.38
C ASN A 56 -1.62 -12.21 -9.23
N ASP A 57 -2.00 -12.54 -7.99
CA ASP A 57 -1.44 -11.91 -6.80
C ASP A 57 -1.67 -12.78 -5.55
N ILE A 58 -1.11 -12.37 -4.41
CA ILE A 58 -1.45 -12.87 -3.08
C ILE A 58 -1.78 -11.70 -2.16
N GLU A 59 -2.81 -11.84 -1.34
CA GLU A 59 -3.25 -10.76 -0.46
C GLU A 59 -3.55 -11.28 0.95
N GLN A 60 -3.26 -10.46 1.95
CA GLN A 60 -3.70 -10.72 3.30
C GLN A 60 -5.19 -10.36 3.44
N PHE A 61 -6.00 -11.20 4.10
CA PHE A 61 -7.39 -10.84 4.41
C PHE A 61 -7.57 -10.48 5.89
N GLY A 62 -8.07 -9.27 6.13
CA GLY A 62 -8.35 -8.72 7.47
C GLY A 62 -7.21 -7.86 8.03
N THR A 63 -7.29 -6.54 7.81
CA THR A 63 -6.24 -5.56 8.16
C THR A 63 -5.84 -5.53 9.64
N HIS A 64 -6.76 -5.85 10.56
CA HIS A 64 -6.50 -5.82 12.01
C HIS A 64 -6.46 -7.22 12.62
N SER A 65 -7.25 -8.14 12.08
CA SER A 65 -7.29 -9.52 12.55
C SER A 65 -6.12 -10.35 12.02
N ASN A 66 -5.48 -9.91 10.93
CA ASN A 66 -4.53 -10.70 10.15
C ASN A 66 -5.09 -12.11 9.92
N LYS A 67 -6.37 -12.22 9.52
CA LYS A 67 -7.12 -13.47 9.60
C LYS A 67 -6.52 -14.54 8.67
N GLY A 68 -5.80 -14.15 7.62
CA GLY A 68 -5.06 -15.10 6.81
C GLY A 68 -4.55 -14.54 5.50
N LEU A 69 -4.30 -15.44 4.56
CA LEU A 69 -3.80 -15.17 3.21
C LEU A 69 -4.76 -15.75 2.16
N ILE A 70 -4.95 -15.05 1.05
CA ILE A 70 -5.73 -15.49 -0.11
C ILE A 70 -4.90 -15.37 -1.40
N ALA A 71 -5.03 -16.36 -2.27
CA ALA A 71 -4.53 -16.35 -3.63
C ALA A 71 -5.54 -15.62 -4.53
N LEU A 72 -5.05 -14.65 -5.29
CA LEU A 72 -5.83 -13.94 -6.29
C LEU A 72 -5.42 -14.48 -7.65
N HIS A 73 -6.19 -15.43 -8.17
CA HIS A 73 -5.97 -15.97 -9.51
C HIS A 73 -6.45 -15.02 -10.59
N GLN A 74 -5.71 -14.96 -11.69
CA GLN A 74 -6.18 -14.33 -12.92
C GLN A 74 -7.50 -14.97 -13.36
N VAL A 75 -8.56 -14.17 -13.42
CA VAL A 75 -9.92 -14.63 -13.78
C VAL A 75 -10.13 -14.54 -15.29
N VAL A 76 -9.63 -13.48 -15.90
CA VAL A 76 -9.69 -13.25 -17.36
C VAL A 76 -8.34 -12.76 -17.86
N LYS A 77 -8.08 -12.92 -19.16
CA LYS A 77 -6.87 -12.33 -19.77
C LYS A 77 -6.93 -10.80 -19.74
N PRO A 78 -5.79 -10.09 -19.78
CA PRO A 78 -5.77 -8.63 -19.99
C PRO A 78 -6.62 -8.24 -21.21
N GLN A 79 -7.49 -7.24 -21.04
CA GLN A 79 -8.39 -6.76 -22.07
C GLN A 79 -7.73 -5.67 -22.93
N PHE A 80 -8.00 -5.70 -24.23
CA PHE A 80 -7.46 -4.75 -25.21
C PHE A 80 -5.92 -4.68 -25.16
N GLU A 81 -5.35 -3.50 -24.99
CA GLU A 81 -3.90 -3.27 -24.86
C GLU A 81 -3.48 -2.99 -23.41
N ALA A 82 -4.36 -3.23 -22.44
CA ALA A 82 -4.03 -3.04 -21.02
C ALA A 82 -2.88 -3.96 -20.61
N ARG A 83 -1.96 -3.44 -19.79
CA ARG A 83 -0.80 -4.18 -19.27
C ARG A 83 -0.74 -4.12 -17.76
N HIS A 84 -0.16 -5.13 -17.13
CA HIS A 84 0.14 -5.06 -15.71
C HIS A 84 1.14 -3.92 -15.45
N ASP A 85 0.88 -3.09 -14.43
CA ASP A 85 1.77 -2.03 -13.97
C ASP A 85 3.24 -2.49 -13.85
N PHE A 86 3.48 -3.70 -13.32
CA PHE A 86 4.80 -4.32 -13.22
C PHE A 86 5.51 -4.41 -14.58
N ASP A 87 4.81 -4.83 -15.64
CA ASP A 87 5.36 -4.93 -16.98
C ASP A 87 5.56 -3.57 -17.65
N ILE A 88 4.69 -2.60 -17.35
CA ILE A 88 4.85 -1.22 -17.85
C ILE A 88 6.13 -0.61 -17.30
N PHE A 89 6.34 -0.69 -15.98
CA PHE A 89 7.54 -0.17 -15.34
C PHE A 89 8.79 -0.96 -15.71
N ALA A 90 8.70 -2.29 -15.85
CA ALA A 90 9.80 -3.09 -16.39
C ALA A 90 10.18 -2.65 -17.81
N GLY A 91 9.19 -2.39 -18.69
CA GLY A 91 9.40 -1.87 -20.03
C GLY A 91 10.00 -0.46 -20.06
N LEU A 92 9.70 0.38 -19.06
CA LEU A 92 10.38 1.66 -18.87
C LEU A 92 11.83 1.44 -18.46
N CYS A 93 12.09 0.62 -17.45
CA CYS A 93 13.44 0.30 -16.98
C CYS A 93 14.31 -0.34 -18.07
N LYS A 94 13.71 -1.14 -18.96
CA LYS A 94 14.38 -1.69 -20.14
C LYS A 94 15.00 -0.63 -21.04
N ARG A 95 14.36 0.53 -21.21
CA ARG A 95 14.89 1.65 -22.00
C ARG A 95 16.15 2.28 -21.38
N PHE A 96 16.45 1.93 -20.14
CA PHE A 96 17.63 2.37 -19.39
C PHE A 96 18.55 1.18 -19.03
N ASP A 97 18.40 0.03 -19.70
CA ASP A 97 19.17 -1.20 -19.44
C ASP A 97 19.09 -1.69 -17.99
N ARG A 98 17.96 -1.43 -17.30
CA ARG A 98 17.72 -1.76 -15.89
C ARG A 98 16.57 -2.73 -15.65
N GLU A 99 16.07 -3.39 -16.69
CA GLU A 99 14.96 -4.35 -16.58
C GLU A 99 15.30 -5.50 -15.60
N ALA A 100 16.49 -6.08 -15.72
CA ALA A 100 16.94 -7.18 -14.86
C ALA A 100 17.00 -6.76 -13.38
N THR A 101 17.48 -5.54 -13.10
CA THR A 101 17.52 -4.97 -11.74
C THR A 101 16.12 -4.73 -11.20
N TYR A 102 15.23 -4.13 -12.00
CA TYR A 102 13.85 -3.86 -11.58
C TYR A 102 13.06 -5.15 -11.29
N ARG A 103 13.20 -6.16 -12.16
CA ARG A 103 12.51 -7.44 -12.00
C ARG A 103 13.19 -8.35 -10.97
N GLU A 104 14.41 -8.04 -10.55
CA GLU A 104 15.33 -8.98 -9.90
C GLU A 104 15.43 -10.33 -10.63
N ASN A 105 15.35 -10.31 -11.96
CA ASN A 105 15.26 -11.48 -12.84
C ASN A 105 14.09 -12.44 -12.50
N ARG A 106 13.00 -11.93 -11.92
CA ARG A 106 11.78 -12.69 -11.62
C ARG A 106 10.59 -12.26 -12.49
N ASP A 107 9.77 -13.22 -12.87
CA ASP A 107 8.43 -13.00 -13.40
C ASP A 107 7.37 -12.87 -12.28
N GLU A 108 6.11 -12.64 -12.67
CA GLU A 108 4.96 -12.47 -11.76
C GLU A 108 4.85 -13.64 -10.76
N MET A 109 4.84 -14.87 -11.25
CA MET A 109 4.64 -16.06 -10.41
C MET A 109 5.86 -16.36 -9.54
N GLN A 110 7.07 -16.08 -10.03
CA GLN A 110 8.29 -16.20 -9.24
C GLN A 110 8.31 -15.20 -8.07
N TRP A 111 7.81 -13.98 -8.26
CA TRP A 111 7.64 -13.01 -7.18
C TRP A 111 6.59 -13.46 -6.16
N ILE A 112 5.42 -13.88 -6.62
CA ILE A 112 4.34 -14.39 -5.74
C ILE A 112 4.85 -15.56 -4.88
N ASN A 113 5.53 -16.52 -5.49
CA ASN A 113 6.10 -17.66 -4.77
C ASN A 113 7.17 -17.23 -3.76
N ALA A 114 8.06 -16.31 -4.14
CA ALA A 114 9.11 -15.82 -3.24
C ALA A 114 8.53 -15.11 -1.99
N ILE A 115 7.50 -14.29 -2.16
CA ILE A 115 6.80 -13.62 -1.05
C ILE A 115 6.11 -14.66 -0.16
N TYR A 116 5.43 -15.65 -0.75
CA TYR A 116 4.82 -16.75 -0.01
C TYR A 116 5.86 -17.50 0.83
N ASP A 117 6.99 -17.90 0.23
CA ASP A 117 8.06 -18.64 0.91
C ASP A 117 8.67 -17.86 2.09
N GLU A 118 8.79 -16.54 1.98
CA GLU A 118 9.20 -15.68 3.09
C GLU A 118 8.16 -15.67 4.22
N GLY A 119 6.87 -15.63 3.86
CA GLY A 119 5.75 -15.79 4.78
C GLY A 119 5.78 -17.14 5.52
N VAL A 120 6.08 -18.24 4.82
CA VAL A 120 6.24 -19.58 5.43
C VAL A 120 7.35 -19.60 6.48
N LYS A 121 8.51 -19.02 6.18
CA LYS A 121 9.64 -18.94 7.12
C LYS A 121 9.28 -18.14 8.37
N THR A 122 8.62 -16.99 8.17
CA THR A 122 8.18 -16.13 9.27
C THR A 122 7.11 -16.82 10.12
N GLY A 123 6.10 -17.43 9.49
CA GLY A 123 5.03 -18.15 10.16
C GLY A 123 5.55 -19.31 11.03
N ALA A 124 6.55 -20.06 10.55
CA ALA A 124 7.17 -21.14 11.30
C ALA A 124 7.78 -20.65 12.62
N SER A 125 8.39 -19.46 12.64
CA SER A 125 8.93 -18.84 13.88
C SER A 125 7.85 -18.48 14.90
N LEU A 126 6.60 -18.33 14.46
CA LEU A 126 5.43 -18.01 15.27
C LEU A 126 4.55 -19.23 15.57
N GLY A 127 5.01 -20.44 15.20
CA GLY A 127 4.25 -21.69 15.38
C GLY A 127 3.10 -21.89 14.38
N VAL A 128 3.03 -21.09 13.32
CA VAL A 128 2.04 -21.23 12.24
C VAL A 128 2.63 -22.11 11.14
N LYS A 129 1.99 -23.26 10.88
CA LYS A 129 2.38 -24.16 9.79
C LYS A 129 1.56 -23.86 8.54
N LEU A 130 2.22 -23.32 7.53
CA LEU A 130 1.64 -23.12 6.21
C LEU A 130 1.98 -24.32 5.28
N PRO A 131 1.10 -24.66 4.31
CA PRO A 131 1.42 -25.65 3.29
C PRO A 131 2.52 -25.15 2.34
N ASP A 132 3.05 -26.00 1.47
CA ASP A 132 3.90 -25.54 0.38
C ASP A 132 3.10 -24.71 -0.65
N PHE A 133 3.80 -23.91 -1.44
CA PHE A 133 3.16 -22.98 -2.38
C PHE A 133 2.24 -23.68 -3.39
N ALA A 134 2.62 -24.85 -3.92
CA ALA A 134 1.80 -25.55 -4.89
C ALA A 134 0.49 -26.04 -4.27
N SER A 135 0.56 -26.60 -3.06
CA SER A 135 -0.62 -27.00 -2.29
C SER A 135 -1.54 -25.82 -1.95
N PHE A 136 -0.99 -24.66 -1.59
CA PHE A 136 -1.75 -23.43 -1.37
C PHE A 136 -2.43 -22.92 -2.65
N TRP A 137 -1.64 -22.76 -3.72
CA TRP A 137 -2.06 -22.12 -4.97
C TRP A 137 -3.05 -22.99 -5.77
N GLN A 138 -2.83 -24.31 -5.84
CA GLN A 138 -3.70 -25.24 -6.57
C GLN A 138 -4.85 -25.79 -5.72
N GLY A 139 -4.78 -25.64 -4.40
CA GLY A 139 -5.78 -26.11 -3.46
C GLY A 139 -6.93 -25.11 -3.29
N GLU A 140 -7.29 -24.84 -2.04
CA GLU A 140 -8.40 -23.92 -1.73
C GLU A 140 -8.07 -22.44 -2.03
N GLY A 141 -6.78 -22.09 -2.18
CA GLY A 141 -6.35 -20.73 -2.45
C GLY A 141 -6.57 -19.76 -1.28
N TYR A 142 -6.86 -20.24 -0.07
CA TYR A 142 -6.85 -19.41 1.13
C TYR A 142 -6.36 -20.19 2.34
N ILE A 143 -5.81 -19.48 3.32
CA ILE A 143 -5.33 -20.03 4.59
C ILE A 143 -5.86 -19.14 5.70
N GLU A 144 -6.55 -19.69 6.70
CA GLU A 144 -6.89 -18.95 7.92
C GLU A 144 -5.82 -19.18 9.01
N TYR A 145 -5.44 -18.12 9.69
CA TYR A 145 -4.56 -18.18 10.86
C TYR A 145 -5.38 -18.34 12.15
N PRO A 146 -4.79 -18.91 13.22
CA PRO A 146 -5.45 -18.98 14.51
C PRO A 146 -5.88 -17.60 15.03
N ALA A 147 -7.03 -17.54 15.70
CA ALA A 147 -7.51 -16.32 16.32
C ALA A 147 -6.53 -15.84 17.41
N GLY A 148 -6.33 -14.52 17.49
CA GLY A 148 -5.59 -13.89 18.57
C GLY A 148 -6.34 -13.95 19.91
N GLN A 149 -5.65 -13.55 20.97
CA GLN A 149 -6.25 -13.41 22.29
C GLN A 149 -6.86 -12.01 22.48
N PRO A 150 -7.88 -11.85 23.35
CA PRO A 150 -8.39 -10.54 23.72
C PRO A 150 -7.25 -9.65 24.25
N TRP A 151 -7.21 -8.41 23.78
CA TRP A 151 -6.22 -7.42 24.19
C TRP A 151 -6.92 -6.11 24.57
N VAL A 152 -6.51 -5.52 25.69
CA VAL A 152 -7.08 -4.28 26.22
C VAL A 152 -6.12 -3.14 25.95
N ARG A 153 -6.56 -2.19 25.11
CA ARG A 153 -5.73 -1.03 24.74
C ARG A 153 -5.36 -0.21 25.98
N HIS A 154 -4.07 0.09 26.13
CA HIS A 154 -3.48 0.90 27.22
C HIS A 154 -3.54 0.29 28.63
N SER A 155 -3.79 -1.02 28.81
CA SER A 155 -3.79 -1.66 30.14
C SER A 155 -2.43 -1.53 30.83
N GLU A 156 -1.33 -1.83 30.13
CA GLU A 156 0.03 -1.82 30.69
C GLU A 156 0.47 -0.42 31.15
N PHE A 157 0.17 0.62 30.36
CA PHE A 157 0.43 2.01 30.75
C PHE A 157 -0.40 2.41 31.98
N ARG A 158 -1.67 1.98 32.05
CA ARG A 158 -2.54 2.25 33.20
C ARG A 158 -2.02 1.58 34.47
N GLU A 159 -1.52 0.36 34.36
CA GLU A 159 -1.03 -0.43 35.50
C GLU A 159 0.33 0.05 35.99
N GLN A 160 1.26 0.32 35.08
CA GLN A 160 2.65 0.68 35.40
C GLN A 160 3.19 1.73 34.41
N PRO A 161 2.84 3.02 34.57
CA PRO A 161 3.19 4.07 33.61
C PRO A 161 4.70 4.34 33.54
N ASP A 162 5.46 4.12 34.61
CA ASP A 162 6.91 4.33 34.64
C ASP A 162 7.67 3.23 33.88
N LEU A 163 7.14 2.00 33.86
CA LEU A 163 7.72 0.85 33.16
C LEU A 163 7.22 0.73 31.71
N ASN A 164 6.01 1.22 31.44
CA ASN A 164 5.39 1.22 30.12
C ASN A 164 5.02 2.64 29.68
N PRO A 165 5.99 3.58 29.60
CA PRO A 165 5.71 4.97 29.26
C PRO A 165 5.20 5.10 27.82
N LEU A 166 4.43 6.16 27.56
CA LEU A 166 4.03 6.51 26.19
C LEU A 166 5.21 7.08 25.40
N GLY A 167 5.14 7.02 24.06
CA GLY A 167 6.15 7.58 23.16
C GLY A 167 6.20 9.11 23.09
N THR A 168 5.74 9.81 24.13
CA THR A 168 5.77 11.28 24.24
C THR A 168 7.04 11.74 24.96
N PRO A 169 7.47 13.01 24.80
CA PRO A 169 8.64 13.54 25.51
C PRO A 169 8.60 13.38 27.03
N SER A 170 7.41 13.45 27.65
CA SER A 170 7.22 13.25 29.09
C SER A 170 6.99 11.79 29.51
N GLY A 171 6.78 10.87 28.56
CA GLY A 171 6.30 9.51 28.86
C GLY A 171 4.82 9.42 29.26
N LEU A 172 4.10 10.55 29.31
CA LEU A 172 2.72 10.67 29.75
C LEU A 172 1.81 11.24 28.66
N ILE A 173 0.51 11.30 28.94
CA ILE A 173 -0.45 12.03 28.10
C ILE A 173 -0.21 13.53 28.28
N GLU A 174 0.25 14.20 27.22
CA GLU A 174 0.54 15.63 27.25
C GLU A 174 -0.71 16.45 26.93
N ILE A 175 -1.37 16.96 27.96
CA ILE A 175 -2.47 17.94 27.79
C ILE A 175 -1.94 19.25 27.19
N PHE A 176 -0.70 19.62 27.52
CA PHE A 176 0.05 20.69 26.87
C PHE A 176 1.31 20.10 26.23
N SER A 177 1.42 20.19 24.91
CA SER A 177 2.61 19.77 24.16
C SER A 177 3.58 20.94 24.01
N LYS A 178 4.71 20.85 24.73
CA LYS A 178 5.83 21.81 24.58
C LYS A 178 6.38 21.80 23.16
N THR A 179 6.37 20.64 22.50
CA THR A 179 6.81 20.48 21.11
C THR A 179 5.96 21.34 20.17
N ILE A 180 4.64 21.24 20.26
CA ILE A 180 3.72 22.04 19.43
C ILE A 180 3.86 23.52 19.74
N ALA A 181 3.89 23.89 21.02
CA ALA A 181 4.10 25.30 21.42
C ALA A 181 5.42 25.88 20.88
N GLY A 182 6.47 25.06 20.80
CA GLY A 182 7.78 25.45 20.28
C GLY A 182 7.79 25.82 18.80
N PHE A 183 6.79 25.38 18.01
CA PHE A 183 6.66 25.80 16.60
C PHE A 183 6.17 27.24 16.45
N GLY A 184 5.55 27.83 17.49
CA GLY A 184 5.09 29.21 17.47
C GLY A 184 3.95 29.48 16.48
N TYR A 185 3.14 28.46 16.15
CA TYR A 185 1.98 28.62 15.29
C TYR A 185 0.88 29.42 15.99
N ALA A 186 0.40 30.46 15.32
CA ALA A 186 -0.64 31.34 15.87
C ALA A 186 -2.00 30.63 16.03
N ASP A 187 -2.27 29.64 15.17
CA ASP A 187 -3.53 28.89 15.07
C ASP A 187 -3.45 27.47 15.64
N CYS A 188 -2.27 27.05 16.12
CA CYS A 188 -2.06 25.73 16.71
C CYS A 188 -1.17 25.85 17.97
N PRO A 189 -1.70 26.39 19.08
CA PRO A 189 -0.98 26.46 20.33
C PRO A 189 -0.74 25.06 20.92
N GLY A 190 0.20 24.95 21.87
CA GLY A 190 0.52 23.67 22.53
C GLY A 190 -0.61 23.07 23.38
N THR A 191 -1.69 23.81 23.60
CA THR A 191 -2.92 23.33 24.27
C THR A 191 -4.06 23.24 23.28
N PRO A 192 -4.99 22.28 23.43
CA PRO A 192 -6.23 22.27 22.68
C PRO A 192 -7.01 23.59 22.91
N SER A 193 -7.15 24.40 21.88
CA SER A 193 -8.06 25.55 21.86
C SER A 193 -9.35 25.12 21.16
N GLY A 194 -10.47 25.14 21.88
CA GLY A 194 -11.80 24.87 21.33
C GLY A 194 -12.34 26.02 20.47
#